data_AF-A0A4Y2X301-F1
#
_entry.id   AF-A0A4Y2X301-F1
#
_cell.length_a   1.000
_cell.length_b   1.000
_cell.length_c   1.000
_cell.angle_alpha   90.00
_cell.angle_beta   90.00
_cell.angle_gamma   90.00
#
_symmetry.space_group_name_H-M   'P 1'
#
loop_
_entity.id
_entity.type
_entity.pdbx_description
1 polymer ?
#
loop_
_entity_poly.entity_id
_entity_poly.type
_entity_poly.pdbx_seq_one_letter_code
_entity_poly.pdbx_strand_id
1 'polypeptide(L)'
;MLSKDQQYLLDISYALTSGSSPEYLSVREPVRFPHSRWLTTANRDLRLYLSFENPTDEHKILVYFIPKSYMPVWVHIKKVRYFTNGPEHVFEVINSSRLLPENLLKVIDSVIQRNALFVNPENLLLSIIVDKRDQIRELDFKIIIKAKSQPQNINILATDCIEMINSNTITLLPPPLLRRFTNQEIWSKVQSCGTAVL
;
A
#
# COMPACT_ATOMS: atom_id res chain seq x y z
N MET A 1 -12.84 15.73 -5.27
CA MET A 1 -12.77 16.77 -4.22
C MET A 1 -12.34 16.11 -2.90
N LEU A 2 -11.38 16.70 -2.18
CA LEU A 2 -10.92 16.21 -0.87
C LEU A 2 -11.82 16.74 0.25
N SER A 3 -11.99 15.97 1.33
CA SER A 3 -12.63 16.49 2.53
C SER A 3 -11.70 17.48 3.26
N LYS A 4 -12.26 18.27 4.18
CA LYS A 4 -11.49 19.23 4.99
C LYS A 4 -10.32 18.57 5.74
N ASP A 5 -10.54 17.39 6.33
CA ASP A 5 -9.49 16.66 7.06
C ASP A 5 -8.41 16.09 6.15
N GLN A 6 -8.79 15.70 4.92
CA GLN A 6 -7.85 15.20 3.91
C GLN A 6 -6.98 16.34 3.38
N GLN A 7 -7.58 17.51 3.16
CA GLN A 7 -6.84 18.70 2.76
C GLN A 7 -5.88 19.13 3.88
N TYR A 8 -6.34 19.13 5.13
CA TYR A 8 -5.48 19.46 6.26
C TYR A 8 -4.28 18.52 6.38
N LEU A 9 -4.47 17.21 6.21
CA LEU A 9 -3.35 16.24 6.21
C LEU A 9 -2.31 16.57 5.13
N LEU A 10 -2.77 16.94 3.93
CA LEU A 10 -1.86 17.33 2.84
C LEU A 10 -1.11 18.62 3.18
N ASP A 11 -1.82 19.64 3.65
CA ASP A 11 -1.24 20.94 3.97
C ASP A 11 -0.17 20.82 5.07
N ILE A 12 -0.48 20.09 6.15
CA ILE A 12 0.46 19.89 7.28
C ILE A 12 1.64 19.00 6.89
N SER A 13 1.43 17.97 6.08
CA SER A 13 2.53 17.12 5.59
C SER A 13 3.46 17.87 4.63
N TYR A 14 2.89 18.71 3.76
CA TYR A 14 3.68 19.59 2.88
C TYR A 14 4.50 20.60 3.68
N ALA A 15 3.90 21.24 4.69
CA ALA A 15 4.57 22.15 5.60
C ALA A 15 5.79 21.46 6.27
N LEU A 16 5.57 20.30 6.90
CA LEU A 16 6.63 19.53 7.55
C LEU A 16 7.75 19.09 6.60
N THR A 17 7.39 18.62 5.40
CA THR A 17 8.38 18.15 4.42
C THR A 17 9.17 19.28 3.76
N SER A 18 8.60 20.48 3.68
CA SER A 18 9.25 21.68 3.14
C SER A 18 9.99 22.50 4.20
N GLY A 19 9.92 22.11 5.48
CA GLY A 19 10.47 22.88 6.60
C GLY A 19 9.72 24.18 6.90
N SER A 20 8.57 24.42 6.26
CA SER A 20 7.70 25.56 6.53
C SER A 20 6.74 25.19 7.66
N SER A 21 6.61 26.01 8.71
CA SER A 21 5.65 25.76 9.79
C SER A 21 4.67 26.94 9.95
N PRO A 22 3.61 27.01 9.14
CA PRO A 22 2.59 28.03 9.30
C PRO A 22 1.84 27.86 10.62
N GLU A 23 1.82 28.92 11.43
CA GLU A 23 1.17 28.93 12.76
C GLU A 23 -0.32 28.57 12.69
N TYR A 24 -1.02 28.90 11.60
CA TYR A 24 -2.42 28.52 11.43
C TYR A 24 -2.65 27.01 11.40
N LEU A 25 -1.65 26.19 11.00
CA LEU A 25 -1.79 24.73 10.94
C LEU A 25 -1.70 24.09 12.33
N SER A 26 -0.99 24.69 13.29
CA SER A 26 -0.92 24.18 14.66
C SER A 26 -2.20 24.48 15.46
N VAL A 27 -2.88 25.59 15.15
CA VAL A 27 -4.07 26.05 15.88
C VAL A 27 -5.38 25.50 15.27
N ARG A 28 -5.37 25.05 14.01
CA ARG A 28 -6.58 24.56 13.33
C ARG A 28 -7.15 23.32 14.04
N GLU A 29 -8.45 23.35 14.32
CA GLU A 29 -9.15 22.17 14.86
C GLU A 29 -9.46 21.15 13.75
N PRO A 30 -9.12 19.85 13.94
CA PRO A 30 -9.60 18.77 13.10
C PRO A 30 -11.14 18.71 13.16
N VAL A 31 -11.80 18.36 12.05
CA VAL A 31 -13.26 18.32 12.01
C VAL A 31 -13.79 17.24 12.95
N ARG A 32 -14.96 17.48 13.56
CA ARG A 32 -15.60 16.62 14.59
C ARG A 32 -15.97 15.21 14.11
N PHE A 33 -16.06 14.98 12.78
CA PHE A 33 -16.44 13.69 12.19
C PHE A 33 -15.58 13.31 10.98
N PRO A 34 -14.33 12.86 11.22
CA PRO A 34 -13.49 12.34 10.17
C PRO A 34 -14.01 10.97 9.70
N HIS A 35 -14.07 10.76 8.38
CA HIS A 35 -14.50 9.48 7.79
C HIS A 35 -13.57 8.28 8.09
N SER A 36 -12.37 8.52 8.60
CA SER A 36 -11.40 7.47 8.93
C SER A 36 -10.71 7.75 10.28
N ARG A 37 -10.67 6.73 11.15
CA ARG A 37 -9.96 6.80 12.45
C ARG A 37 -8.48 7.12 12.26
N TRP A 38 -7.83 6.52 11.26
CA TRP A 38 -6.43 6.77 10.93
C TRP A 38 -6.17 8.24 10.59
N LEU A 39 -7.02 8.85 9.74
CA LEU A 39 -6.86 10.24 9.33
C LEU A 39 -6.94 11.20 10.53
N THR A 40 -7.78 10.85 11.51
CA THR A 40 -7.91 11.60 12.76
C THR A 40 -6.63 11.53 13.57
N THR A 41 -6.10 10.33 13.76
CA THR A 41 -4.88 10.08 14.53
C THR A 41 -3.70 10.80 13.87
N ALA A 42 -3.49 10.61 12.57
CA ALA A 42 -2.42 11.26 11.83
C ALA A 42 -2.49 12.80 11.94
N ASN A 43 -3.67 13.39 11.71
CA ASN A 43 -3.83 14.84 11.83
C ASN A 43 -3.56 15.36 13.25
N ARG A 44 -3.98 14.62 14.29
CA ARG A 44 -3.73 15.00 15.68
C ARG A 44 -2.26 14.88 16.06
N ASP A 45 -1.60 13.82 15.62
CA ASP A 45 -0.19 13.58 15.93
C ASP A 45 0.72 14.61 15.25
N LEU A 46 0.48 14.91 13.97
CA LEU A 46 1.23 15.94 13.25
C LEU A 46 1.01 17.34 13.85
N ARG A 47 -0.22 17.64 14.28
CA ARG A 47 -0.53 18.91 14.96
C ARG A 47 0.15 19.00 16.33
N LEU A 48 0.13 17.91 17.09
CA LEU A 48 0.81 17.81 18.39
C LEU A 48 2.32 18.05 18.21
N TYR A 49 2.92 17.48 17.17
CA TYR A 49 4.33 17.71 16.87
C TYR A 49 4.67 19.19 16.67
N LEU A 50 3.84 19.93 15.92
CA LEU A 50 4.03 21.37 15.70
C LEU A 50 3.90 22.20 16.99
N SER A 51 3.32 21.65 18.05
CA SER A 51 3.19 22.33 19.35
C SER A 51 4.41 22.15 20.26
N PHE A 52 5.36 21.26 19.91
CA PHE A 52 6.58 21.09 20.70
C PHE A 52 7.60 22.18 20.39
N GLU A 53 8.07 22.87 21.43
CA GLU A 53 9.22 23.78 21.31
C GLU A 53 10.52 23.01 21.01
N ASN A 54 10.68 21.82 21.60
CA ASN A 54 11.87 20.97 21.47
C ASN A 54 11.48 19.50 21.24
N PRO A 55 11.20 19.07 20.00
CA PRO A 55 10.78 17.70 19.72
C PRO A 55 11.93 16.69 19.91
N THR A 56 11.66 15.60 20.64
CA THR A 56 12.60 14.47 20.78
C THR A 56 12.70 13.66 19.49
N ASP A 57 13.68 12.77 19.40
CA ASP A 57 13.87 11.93 18.21
C ASP A 57 12.72 10.94 17.99
N GLU A 58 12.08 10.46 19.06
CA GLU A 58 10.88 9.64 18.97
C GLU A 58 9.71 10.39 18.33
N HIS A 59 9.53 11.67 18.67
CA HIS A 59 8.52 12.53 18.04
C HIS A 59 8.81 12.72 16.56
N LYS A 60 10.08 12.92 16.20
CA LYS A 60 10.50 13.07 14.80
C LYS A 60 10.24 11.78 14.01
N ILE A 61 10.49 10.60 14.57
CA ILE A 61 10.26 9.31 13.87
C ILE A 61 8.81 9.21 13.39
N LEU A 62 7.84 9.47 14.26
CA LEU A 62 6.42 9.37 13.92
C LEU A 62 6.01 10.38 12.83
N VAL A 63 6.56 11.58 12.93
CA VAL A 63 6.27 12.70 12.02
C VAL A 63 7.01 12.59 10.70
N TYR A 64 8.11 11.83 10.63
CA TYR A 64 8.71 11.42 9.37
C TYR A 64 7.91 10.29 8.73
N PHE A 65 7.49 9.31 9.51
CA PHE A 65 6.83 8.12 9.00
C PHE A 65 5.47 8.39 8.35
N ILE A 66 4.62 9.21 8.97
CA ILE A 66 3.29 9.54 8.42
C ILE A 66 3.37 10.14 7.00
N PRO A 67 4.08 11.26 6.75
CA PRO A 67 4.15 11.88 5.42
C PRO A 67 5.04 11.12 4.43
N LYS A 68 5.99 10.29 4.88
CA LYS A 68 6.90 9.54 3.99
C LYS A 68 6.40 8.14 3.61
N SER A 69 5.55 7.53 4.43
CA SER A 69 5.08 6.15 4.22
C SER A 69 3.56 6.09 4.03
N TYR A 70 2.79 6.50 5.03
CA TYR A 70 1.34 6.32 5.01
C TYR A 70 0.62 7.29 4.07
N MET A 71 1.01 8.57 4.03
CA MET A 71 0.34 9.57 3.21
C MET A 71 0.48 9.29 1.70
N PRO A 72 1.67 8.99 1.14
CA PRO A 72 1.83 8.68 -0.29
C PRO A 72 0.93 7.54 -0.74
N VAL A 73 0.91 6.44 0.03
CA VAL A 73 0.06 5.27 -0.24
C VAL A 73 -1.42 5.64 -0.16
N TRP A 74 -1.82 6.43 0.83
CA TRP A 74 -3.20 6.91 0.93
C TRP A 74 -3.59 7.79 -0.28
N VAL A 75 -2.72 8.69 -0.73
CA VAL A 75 -2.94 9.50 -1.94
C VAL A 75 -3.06 8.59 -3.17
N HIS A 76 -2.20 7.57 -3.26
CA HIS A 76 -2.22 6.60 -4.35
C HIS A 76 -3.57 5.88 -4.41
N ILE A 77 -4.05 5.30 -3.30
CA ILE A 77 -5.36 4.64 -3.18
C ILE A 77 -6.52 5.59 -3.56
N LYS A 78 -6.40 6.88 -3.23
CA LYS A 78 -7.44 7.87 -3.55
C LYS A 78 -7.50 8.21 -5.04
N LYS A 79 -6.33 8.22 -5.70
CA LYS A 79 -6.20 8.48 -7.15
C LYS A 79 -6.56 7.26 -7.98
N VAL A 80 -6.12 6.08 -7.56
CA VAL A 80 -6.29 4.82 -8.28
C VAL A 80 -7.07 3.87 -7.40
N ARG A 81 -8.28 3.50 -7.83
CA ARG A 81 -9.23 2.72 -7.02
C ARG A 81 -9.36 1.26 -7.46
N TYR A 82 -8.40 0.78 -8.25
CA TYR A 82 -8.39 -0.60 -8.71
C TYR A 82 -7.81 -1.50 -7.62
N PHE A 83 -8.53 -2.57 -7.29
CA PHE A 83 -8.06 -3.54 -6.32
C PHE A 83 -6.78 -4.25 -6.79
N THR A 84 -6.53 -4.30 -8.11
CA THR A 84 -5.30 -4.80 -8.74
C THR A 84 -4.06 -3.98 -8.34
N ASN A 85 -4.22 -2.73 -7.91
CA ASN A 85 -3.10 -1.92 -7.41
C ASN A 85 -2.83 -2.17 -5.92
N GLY A 86 -3.66 -2.98 -5.26
CA GLY A 86 -3.52 -3.33 -3.85
C GLY A 86 -2.12 -3.82 -3.46
N PRO A 87 -1.54 -4.81 -4.18
CA PRO A 87 -0.19 -5.27 -3.92
C PRO A 87 0.88 -4.18 -4.01
N GLU A 88 0.77 -3.30 -5.01
CA GLU A 88 1.68 -2.15 -5.18
C GLU A 88 1.61 -1.21 -3.98
N HIS A 89 0.41 -0.93 -3.47
CA HIS A 89 0.24 -0.12 -2.26
C HIS A 89 0.90 -0.76 -1.04
N VAL A 90 0.78 -2.08 -0.87
CA VAL A 90 1.40 -2.76 0.27
C VAL A 90 2.92 -2.79 0.13
N PHE A 91 3.43 -3.02 -1.08
CA PHE A 91 4.86 -2.93 -1.36
C PHE A 91 5.41 -1.53 -1.06
N GLU A 92 4.69 -0.47 -1.45
CA GLU A 92 5.08 0.91 -1.15
C GLU A 92 5.13 1.18 0.36
N VAL A 93 4.19 0.63 1.15
CA VAL A 93 4.25 0.69 2.63
C VAL A 93 5.48 -0.07 3.16
N ILE A 94 5.76 -1.28 2.67
CA ILE A 94 6.92 -2.09 3.11
C ILE A 94 8.22 -1.35 2.80
N ASN A 95 8.36 -0.82 1.59
CA ASN A 95 9.58 -0.14 1.17
C ASN A 95 9.78 1.16 1.95
N SER A 96 8.72 1.97 2.07
CA SER A 96 8.80 3.21 2.83
C SER A 96 8.95 2.98 4.33
N SER A 97 8.46 1.87 4.91
CA SER A 97 8.66 1.59 6.33
C SER A 97 10.12 1.35 6.68
N ARG A 98 10.96 0.89 5.73
CA ARG A 98 12.40 0.64 5.92
C ARG A 98 13.21 1.87 6.38
N LEU A 99 12.64 3.07 6.35
CA LEU A 99 13.22 4.27 6.97
C LEU A 99 13.23 4.22 8.52
N LEU A 100 12.47 3.31 9.13
CA LEU A 100 12.34 3.20 10.57
C LEU A 100 13.51 2.41 11.20
N PRO A 101 13.84 2.69 12.48
CA PRO A 101 14.73 1.85 13.28
C PRO A 101 14.27 0.39 13.38
N GLU A 102 15.22 -0.55 13.50
CA GLU A 102 14.96 -2.00 13.46
C GLU A 102 13.94 -2.49 14.52
N ASN A 103 13.99 -1.92 15.72
CA ASN A 103 13.04 -2.24 16.79
C ASN A 103 11.59 -1.88 16.41
N LEU A 104 11.39 -0.79 15.67
CA LEU A 104 10.07 -0.37 15.18
C LEU A 104 9.68 -1.13 13.92
N LEU A 105 10.63 -1.45 13.04
CA LEU A 105 10.39 -2.28 11.86
C LEU A 105 9.75 -3.61 12.22
N LYS A 106 10.23 -4.28 13.27
CA LYS A 106 9.63 -5.56 13.73
C LYS A 106 8.15 -5.41 14.09
N VAL A 107 7.78 -4.30 14.73
CA VAL A 107 6.38 -4.00 15.07
C VAL A 107 5.58 -3.73 13.80
N ILE A 108 6.08 -2.86 12.92
CA ILE A 108 5.39 -2.47 11.68
C ILE A 108 5.24 -3.64 10.72
N ASP A 109 6.28 -4.44 10.51
CA ASP A 109 6.22 -5.64 9.65
C ASP A 109 5.16 -6.61 10.15
N SER A 110 5.04 -6.78 11.49
CA SER A 110 3.97 -7.61 12.06
C SER A 110 2.56 -7.02 11.84
N VAL A 111 2.43 -5.70 11.83
CA VAL A 111 1.16 -5.01 11.55
C VAL A 111 0.81 -5.12 10.06
N ILE A 112 1.78 -4.93 9.16
CA ILE A 112 1.61 -5.09 7.72
C ILE A 112 1.16 -6.53 7.43
N GLN A 113 1.85 -7.54 7.95
CA GLN A 113 1.49 -8.95 7.75
C GLN A 113 0.05 -9.26 8.15
N ARG A 114 -0.42 -8.74 9.30
CA ARG A 114 -1.80 -8.95 9.76
C ARG A 114 -2.84 -8.22 8.93
N ASN A 115 -2.47 -7.13 8.26
CA ASN A 115 -3.38 -6.24 7.54
C ASN A 115 -3.21 -6.23 6.02
N ALA A 116 -2.29 -7.04 5.48
CA ALA A 116 -1.97 -7.16 4.05
C ALA A 116 -3.06 -7.90 3.26
N LEU A 117 -4.35 -7.59 3.49
CA LEU A 117 -5.50 -8.15 2.79
C LEU A 117 -5.40 -7.96 1.26
N PHE A 118 -4.78 -6.86 0.84
CA PHE A 118 -4.54 -6.56 -0.57
C PHE A 118 -3.48 -7.45 -1.22
N VAL A 119 -2.62 -8.10 -0.44
CA VAL A 119 -1.62 -9.08 -0.92
C VAL A 119 -2.14 -10.50 -0.73
N ASN A 120 -3.46 -10.69 -0.70
CA ASN A 120 -3.95 -12.05 -0.86
C ASN A 120 -3.43 -12.59 -2.22
N PRO A 121 -3.28 -13.91 -2.36
CA PRO A 121 -2.56 -14.50 -3.49
C PRO A 121 -3.26 -14.23 -4.80
N GLU A 122 -4.59 -14.24 -4.74
CA GLU A 122 -5.45 -14.00 -5.88
C GLU A 122 -5.36 -12.56 -6.38
N ASN A 123 -5.35 -11.58 -5.48
CA ASN A 123 -5.17 -10.17 -5.78
C ASN A 123 -3.77 -9.92 -6.32
N LEU A 124 -2.76 -10.64 -5.81
CA LEU A 124 -1.40 -10.57 -6.31
C LEU A 124 -1.32 -11.09 -7.76
N LEU A 125 -1.89 -12.24 -8.06
CA LEU A 125 -1.99 -12.73 -9.45
C LEU A 125 -2.77 -11.74 -10.33
N LEU A 126 -3.94 -11.27 -9.88
CA LEU A 126 -4.74 -10.30 -10.63
C LEU A 126 -3.99 -8.98 -10.91
N SER A 127 -3.12 -8.55 -10.00
CA SER A 127 -2.26 -7.37 -10.22
C SER A 127 -1.25 -7.58 -11.35
N ILE A 128 -0.73 -8.80 -11.49
CA ILE A 128 0.29 -9.11 -12.49
C ILE A 128 -0.35 -9.38 -13.85
N ILE A 129 -1.57 -9.94 -13.92
CA ILE A 129 -2.35 -10.04 -15.17
C ILE A 129 -2.53 -8.67 -15.84
N VAL A 130 -2.65 -7.59 -15.06
CA VAL A 130 -2.84 -6.24 -15.58
C VAL A 130 -1.54 -5.44 -15.68
N ASP A 131 -0.38 -6.08 -15.47
CA ASP A 131 0.92 -5.41 -15.59
C ASP A 131 1.12 -4.90 -17.03
N LYS A 132 1.74 -3.73 -17.18
CA LYS A 132 1.97 -3.10 -18.48
C LYS A 132 2.98 -3.87 -19.34
N ARG A 133 3.86 -4.65 -18.71
CA ARG A 133 4.94 -5.41 -19.37
C ARG A 133 4.43 -6.78 -19.81
N ASP A 134 4.44 -7.02 -21.12
CA ASP A 134 3.96 -8.27 -21.72
C ASP A 134 4.64 -9.52 -21.14
N GLN A 135 5.96 -9.47 -20.97
CA GLN A 135 6.77 -10.56 -20.42
C GLN A 135 6.33 -10.95 -19.00
N ILE A 136 5.91 -9.97 -18.20
CA ILE A 136 5.46 -10.18 -16.82
C ILE A 136 4.07 -10.83 -16.82
N ARG A 137 3.16 -10.36 -17.67
CA ARG A 137 1.84 -10.98 -17.82
C ARG A 137 1.93 -12.43 -18.31
N GLU A 138 2.85 -12.73 -19.22
CA GLU A 138 3.09 -14.10 -19.70
C GLU A 138 3.68 -15.02 -18.62
N LEU A 139 4.58 -14.49 -17.79
CA LEU A 139 5.11 -15.22 -16.64
C LEU A 139 3.99 -15.55 -15.65
N ASP A 140 3.13 -14.58 -15.38
CA ASP A 140 2.00 -14.76 -14.46
C ASP A 140 0.97 -15.76 -14.96
N PHE A 141 0.69 -15.78 -16.27
CA PHE A 141 -0.14 -16.83 -16.85
C PHE A 141 0.37 -18.23 -16.46
N LYS A 142 1.70 -18.46 -16.58
CA LYS A 142 2.31 -19.74 -16.19
C LYS A 142 2.16 -20.00 -14.68
N ILE A 143 2.31 -18.96 -13.85
CA ILE A 143 2.11 -19.04 -12.40
C ILE A 143 0.65 -19.39 -12.07
N ILE A 144 -0.34 -18.77 -12.71
CA ILE A 144 -1.77 -19.04 -12.52
C ILE A 144 -2.11 -20.48 -12.88
N ILE A 145 -1.63 -20.96 -14.04
CA ILE A 145 -1.85 -22.36 -14.44
C ILE A 145 -1.29 -23.32 -13.39
N LYS A 146 -0.10 -23.02 -12.86
CA LYS A 146 0.50 -23.80 -11.77
C LYS A 146 -0.29 -23.67 -10.46
N ALA A 147 -0.73 -22.48 -10.08
CA ALA A 147 -1.46 -22.18 -8.85
C ALA A 147 -2.87 -22.80 -8.82
N LYS A 148 -3.50 -23.03 -9.98
CA LYS A 148 -4.75 -23.81 -10.07
C LYS A 148 -4.56 -25.27 -9.65
N SER A 149 -3.33 -25.77 -9.66
CA SER A 149 -2.97 -27.14 -9.25
C SER A 149 -2.33 -27.24 -7.87
N GLN A 150 -1.69 -26.18 -7.38
CA GLN A 150 -0.92 -26.19 -6.12
C GLN A 150 -1.01 -24.86 -5.35
N PRO A 151 -0.93 -24.91 -4.00
CA PRO A 151 -0.93 -23.72 -3.16
C PRO A 151 0.36 -22.88 -3.20
N GLN A 152 0.25 -21.56 -3.00
CA GLN A 152 1.36 -20.57 -3.06
C GLN A 152 1.75 -19.99 -1.68
N ASN A 153 2.76 -19.10 -1.52
CA ASN A 153 2.97 -18.21 -0.34
C ASN A 153 3.43 -16.78 -0.74
N ILE A 154 3.38 -15.81 0.18
CA ILE A 154 3.82 -14.41 0.01
C ILE A 154 5.28 -14.24 0.46
N ASN A 155 6.13 -13.62 -0.35
CA ASN A 155 7.50 -13.24 -0.02
C ASN A 155 7.56 -11.82 0.55
N ILE A 156 7.94 -11.69 1.81
CA ILE A 156 8.02 -10.40 2.52
C ILE A 156 9.40 -9.73 2.31
N LEU A 157 10.37 -10.47 1.79
CA LEU A 157 11.71 -9.97 1.43
C LEU A 157 11.80 -9.54 -0.04
N ALA A 158 10.67 -9.47 -0.74
CA ALA A 158 10.61 -9.11 -2.14
C ALA A 158 11.15 -7.69 -2.39
N THR A 159 11.95 -7.55 -3.46
CA THR A 159 12.48 -6.25 -3.89
C THR A 159 11.65 -5.60 -4.99
N ASP A 160 10.70 -6.37 -5.56
CA ASP A 160 9.68 -5.92 -6.51
C ASP A 160 8.33 -6.55 -6.11
N CYS A 161 7.21 -5.90 -6.46
CA CYS A 161 5.86 -6.44 -6.30
C CYS A 161 5.70 -7.83 -6.95
N ILE A 162 6.36 -8.06 -8.08
CA ILE A 162 6.31 -9.36 -8.78
C ILE A 162 6.98 -10.47 -7.95
N GLU A 163 8.02 -10.13 -7.19
CA GLU A 163 8.76 -11.07 -6.35
C GLU A 163 8.04 -11.38 -5.03
N MET A 164 6.91 -10.71 -4.75
CA MET A 164 6.07 -11.00 -3.59
C MET A 164 5.40 -12.38 -3.69
N ILE A 165 5.42 -13.04 -4.85
CA ILE A 165 4.98 -14.42 -5.03
C ILE A 165 6.13 -15.39 -4.72
N ASN A 166 6.06 -16.15 -3.62
CA ASN A 166 7.02 -17.23 -3.33
C ASN A 166 6.47 -18.60 -3.76
N SER A 167 7.11 -19.23 -4.75
CA SER A 167 6.77 -20.57 -5.25
C SER A 167 7.34 -21.73 -4.44
N ASN A 168 8.13 -21.46 -3.40
CA ASN A 168 8.93 -22.48 -2.70
C ASN A 168 8.36 -22.91 -1.34
N THR A 169 7.28 -22.31 -0.85
CA THR A 169 6.62 -22.71 0.41
C THR A 169 5.10 -22.75 0.28
N ILE A 170 4.48 -23.77 0.87
CA ILE A 170 3.09 -24.20 0.68
C ILE A 170 2.21 -23.55 1.74
N THR A 171 1.33 -22.58 1.42
CA THR A 171 0.19 -22.24 2.31
C THR A 171 -0.99 -21.45 1.72
N LEU A 172 -1.33 -21.52 0.43
CA LEU A 172 -2.46 -20.73 -0.10
C LEU A 172 -3.42 -21.57 -0.94
N LEU A 173 -4.70 -21.62 -0.58
CA LEU A 173 -5.72 -22.33 -1.35
C LEU A 173 -5.72 -21.89 -2.84
N PRO A 174 -6.06 -22.79 -3.77
CA PRO A 174 -6.19 -22.45 -5.19
C PRO A 174 -7.07 -21.20 -5.35
N PRO A 175 -6.68 -20.22 -6.18
CA PRO A 175 -7.38 -18.94 -6.28
C PRO A 175 -8.85 -19.14 -6.71
N PRO A 176 -9.83 -18.89 -5.81
CA PRO A 176 -11.23 -19.30 -6.02
C PRO A 176 -11.96 -18.54 -7.12
N LEU A 177 -11.63 -17.27 -7.39
CA LEU A 177 -12.18 -16.51 -8.51
C LEU A 177 -11.55 -16.98 -9.83
N LEU A 178 -10.22 -17.20 -9.86
CA LEU A 178 -9.54 -17.70 -11.06
C LEU A 178 -9.95 -19.13 -11.45
N ARG A 179 -10.52 -19.91 -10.52
CA ARG A 179 -11.09 -21.23 -10.80
C ARG A 179 -12.28 -21.18 -11.76
N ARG A 180 -13.01 -20.06 -11.81
CA ARG A 180 -14.20 -19.90 -12.66
C ARG A 180 -13.88 -19.67 -14.13
N PHE A 181 -12.63 -19.27 -14.42
CA PHE A 181 -12.19 -18.97 -15.77
C PHE A 181 -11.38 -20.14 -16.35
N THR A 182 -11.62 -20.43 -17.62
CA THR A 182 -10.81 -21.35 -18.42
C THR A 182 -9.44 -20.74 -18.70
N ASN A 183 -8.47 -21.60 -19.02
CA ASN A 183 -7.11 -21.14 -19.34
C ASN A 183 -7.10 -20.27 -20.60
N GLN A 184 -8.00 -20.53 -21.56
CA GLN A 184 -8.15 -19.73 -22.77
C GLN A 184 -8.70 -18.32 -22.48
N GLU A 185 -9.69 -18.21 -21.58
CA GLU A 185 -10.22 -16.91 -21.15
C GLU A 185 -9.15 -16.08 -20.44
N ILE A 186 -8.37 -16.68 -19.53
CA ILE A 186 -7.26 -15.99 -18.85
C ILE A 186 -6.21 -15.54 -19.88
N TRP A 187 -5.84 -16.42 -20.82
CA TRP A 187 -4.87 -16.08 -21.86
C TRP A 187 -5.36 -14.92 -22.74
N SER A 188 -6.64 -14.91 -23.12
CA SER A 188 -7.22 -13.80 -23.89
C SER A 188 -7.14 -12.45 -23.15
N LYS A 189 -7.22 -12.45 -21.82
CA LYS A 189 -7.09 -11.25 -20.98
C LYS A 189 -5.64 -10.79 -20.85
N VAL A 190 -4.70 -11.71 -20.69
CA VAL A 190 -3.26 -11.43 -20.72
C VAL A 190 -2.85 -10.75 -22.02
N GLN A 191 -3.43 -11.17 -23.15
CA GLN A 191 -3.15 -10.60 -24.47
C GLN A 191 -3.86 -9.26 -24.72
N SER A 192 -5.04 -9.03 -24.13
CA SER A 192 -5.85 -7.80 -24.35
C SER A 192 -5.58 -6.67 -23.37
N CYS A 193 -4.82 -6.88 -22.29
CA CYS A 193 -4.47 -5.81 -21.32
C CYS A 193 -3.61 -4.68 -21.92
N GLY A 194 -3.08 -4.83 -23.15
CA GLY A 194 -2.46 -3.74 -23.89
C GLY A 194 -3.44 -2.66 -24.42
N THR A 195 -4.77 -2.91 -24.38
CA THR A 195 -5.76 -2.06 -25.04
C THR A 195 -6.98 -1.66 -24.20
N ALA A 196 -7.16 -2.16 -22.97
CA ALA A 196 -8.37 -1.87 -22.20
C ALA A 196 -8.07 -1.44 -20.76
N VAL A 197 -8.39 -0.17 -20.47
CA VAL A 197 -8.64 0.32 -19.11
C VAL A 197 -9.92 -0.36 -18.61
N LEU A 198 -9.81 -1.21 -17.60
CA LEU A 198 -10.97 -1.63 -16.78
C LEU A 198 -11.30 -0.53 -15.77
#